data_AF-A0A0D1HE72-F1
#
_entry.id   AF-A0A0D1HE72-F1
#
_cell.length_a   1.000
_cell.length_b   1.000
_cell.length_c   1.000
_cell.angle_alpha   90.00
_cell.angle_beta   90.00
_cell.angle_gamma   90.00
#
_symmetry.space_group_name_H-M   'P 1'
#
loop_
_entity.id
_entity.type
_entity.pdbx_description
1 polymer ?
#
loop_
_entity_poly.entity_id
_entity_poly.type
_entity_poly.pdbx_seq_one_letter_code
_entity_poly.pdbx_strand_id
1 'polypeptide(L)'
;MEWKRLKNVVPHPVIKNKNLKSVYVTKDNVKEVQKELGFFEIFNEEVLLTGFLSFQRIPIYIIWINPKSHKTPRYYFANEHEIERYFEFLEDE
;
A
#
# COMPACT_ATOMS: atom_id res chain seq x y z
N MET A 1 -11.66 -2.80 6.69
CA MET A 1 -10.62 -2.73 5.65
C MET A 1 -10.28 -4.13 5.12
N GLU A 2 -10.22 -4.33 3.79
CA GLU A 2 -9.89 -5.62 3.19
C GLU A 2 -8.48 -5.59 2.54
N TRP A 3 -7.64 -6.55 2.94
CA TRP A 3 -6.28 -6.69 2.41
C TRP A 3 -6.22 -7.78 1.35
N LYS A 4 -5.95 -7.40 0.11
CA LYS A 4 -5.80 -8.34 -1.00
C LYS A 4 -4.37 -8.81 -1.14
N ARG A 5 -4.18 -10.10 -1.41
CA ARG A 5 -2.85 -10.65 -1.68
C ARG A 5 -2.37 -10.23 -3.06
N LEU A 6 -1.07 -9.98 -3.18
CA LEU A 6 -0.42 -9.75 -4.47
C LEU A 6 0.93 -10.45 -4.53
N LYS A 7 1.39 -10.72 -5.75
CA LYS A 7 2.75 -11.20 -6.04
C LYS A 7 3.40 -10.29 -7.06
N ASN A 8 4.72 -10.19 -7.03
CA ASN A 8 5.48 -9.60 -8.14
C ASN A 8 5.37 -10.51 -9.37
N VAL A 9 5.03 -9.94 -10.52
CA VAL A 9 5.11 -10.63 -11.82
C VAL A 9 6.40 -10.32 -12.55
N VAL A 10 6.97 -9.14 -12.30
CA VAL A 10 8.29 -8.73 -12.80
C VAL A 10 9.12 -8.10 -11.68
N PRO A 11 10.46 -8.05 -11.81
CA PRO A 11 11.32 -7.46 -10.78
C PRO A 11 10.96 -6.00 -10.51
N HIS A 12 10.60 -5.69 -9.26
CA HIS A 12 10.39 -4.31 -8.82
C HIS A 12 11.70 -3.74 -8.24
N PRO A 13 12.07 -2.48 -8.53
CA PRO A 13 13.34 -1.90 -8.08
C PRO A 13 13.49 -1.88 -6.54
N VAL A 14 12.39 -1.57 -5.84
CA VAL A 14 12.34 -1.49 -4.37
C VAL A 14 11.87 -2.80 -3.70
N ILE A 15 10.75 -3.38 -4.15
CA ILE A 15 10.10 -4.53 -3.50
C ILE A 15 10.64 -5.85 -4.07
N LYS A 16 11.40 -6.60 -3.27
CA LYS A 16 11.98 -7.90 -3.66
C LYS A 16 11.29 -9.12 -3.02
N ASN A 17 10.28 -8.91 -2.20
CA ASN A 17 9.62 -9.94 -1.41
C ASN A 17 8.44 -10.58 -2.14
N LYS A 18 8.22 -11.89 -1.97
CA LYS A 18 7.10 -12.62 -2.58
C LYS A 18 5.79 -12.54 -1.79
N ASN A 19 5.86 -12.25 -0.49
CA ASN A 19 4.70 -12.20 0.40
C ASN A 19 4.24 -10.76 0.58
N LEU A 20 3.21 -10.37 -0.17
CA LEU A 20 2.70 -9.00 -0.18
C LEU A 20 1.19 -9.01 0.01
N LYS A 21 0.69 -7.98 0.69
CA LYS A 21 -0.74 -7.64 0.73
C LYS A 21 -0.89 -6.17 0.40
N SER A 22 -2.00 -5.77 -0.20
CA SER A 22 -2.32 -4.36 -0.38
C SER A 22 -3.74 -4.04 0.01
N VAL A 23 -3.94 -2.80 0.42
CA VAL A 23 -5.24 -2.15 0.49
C VAL A 23 -5.28 -1.01 -0.51
N TYR A 24 -6.42 -0.85 -1.19
CA TYR A 24 -6.69 0.30 -2.03
C TYR A 24 -7.32 1.42 -1.21
N VAL A 25 -6.70 2.59 -1.23
CA VAL A 25 -7.08 3.75 -0.43
C VAL A 25 -7.72 4.80 -1.32
N THR A 26 -8.94 5.19 -1.00
CA THR A 26 -9.74 6.22 -1.70
C THR A 26 -10.27 7.25 -0.70
N LYS A 27 -10.97 8.27 -1.20
CA LYS A 27 -11.64 9.28 -0.36
C LYS A 27 -12.61 8.66 0.65
N ASP A 28 -13.22 7.53 0.29
CA ASP A 28 -14.28 6.90 1.05
C ASP A 28 -13.75 6.12 2.28
N ASN A 29 -12.53 5.57 2.19
CA ASN A 29 -11.97 4.72 3.24
C ASN A 29 -10.70 5.27 3.92
N VAL A 30 -10.13 6.38 3.44
CA VAL A 30 -8.85 6.91 3.93
C VAL A 30 -8.82 7.15 5.44
N LYS A 31 -9.93 7.61 6.04
CA LYS A 31 -10.02 7.86 7.49
C LYS A 31 -9.99 6.57 8.30
N GLU A 32 -10.61 5.50 7.81
CA GLU A 32 -10.57 4.18 8.44
C GLU A 32 -9.14 3.61 8.37
N VAL A 33 -8.53 3.66 7.18
CA VAL A 33 -7.17 3.19 6.94
C VAL A 33 -6.16 3.95 7.81
N GLN A 34 -6.31 5.28 7.93
CA GLN A 34 -5.44 6.11 8.77
C GLN A 34 -5.53 5.70 10.25
N LYS A 35 -6.76 5.50 10.76
CA LYS A 35 -6.99 5.08 12.15
C LYS A 35 -6.36 3.73 12.46
N GLU A 36 -6.42 2.79 11.52
CA GLU A 36 -5.84 1.45 11.71
C GLU A 36 -4.31 1.43 11.61
N LEU A 37 -3.73 2.21 10.69
CA LEU A 37 -2.31 2.11 10.36
C LEU A 37 -1.42 3.15 11.08
N GLY A 38 -1.93 4.35 11.35
CA GLY A 38 -1.29 5.38 12.18
C GLY A 38 0.06 5.92 11.69
N PHE A 39 0.52 5.61 10.48
CA PHE A 39 1.85 6.02 9.97
C PHE A 39 1.82 7.14 8.92
N PHE A 40 0.64 7.65 8.57
CA PHE A 40 0.48 8.76 7.63
C PHE A 40 -0.63 9.72 8.11
N GLU A 41 -0.60 10.94 7.60
CA GLU A 41 -1.59 11.98 7.88
C GLU A 41 -2.38 12.32 6.61
N ILE A 42 -3.64 12.71 6.75
CA ILE A 42 -4.45 13.26 5.66
C ILE A 42 -4.14 14.76 5.57
N PHE A 43 -3.44 15.18 4.53
CA PHE A 43 -3.07 16.58 4.33
C PHE A 43 -4.24 17.40 3.77
N ASN A 44 -4.97 16.84 2.81
CA ASN A 44 -6.24 17.37 2.31
C ASN A 44 -7.11 16.23 1.75
N GLU A 45 -8.24 16.55 1.12
CA GLU A 45 -9.19 15.56 0.59
C GLU A 45 -8.60 14.58 -0.45
N GLU A 46 -7.46 14.88 -1.04
CA GLU A 46 -6.84 14.07 -2.11
C GLU A 46 -5.39 13.67 -1.83
N VAL A 47 -4.79 14.19 -0.76
CA VAL A 47 -3.34 14.10 -0.52
C VAL A 47 -3.06 13.57 0.87
N LEU A 48 -2.20 12.56 0.93
CA LEU A 48 -1.64 11.99 2.14
C LEU A 48 -0.23 12.55 2.36
N LEU A 49 0.12 12.87 3.60
CA LEU A 49 1.48 13.12 4.04
C LEU A 49 2.06 11.85 4.65
N THR A 50 3.12 11.34 4.04
CA THR A 50 3.79 10.08 4.37
C THR A 50 5.22 10.38 4.79
N GLY A 51 5.56 10.24 6.07
CA GLY A 51 6.90 10.58 6.57
C GLY A 51 7.29 12.06 6.40
N PHE A 52 8.60 12.35 6.30
CA PHE A 52 9.10 13.72 6.20
C PHE A 52 8.89 14.31 4.79
N LEU A 53 7.83 15.12 4.63
CA LEU A 53 7.50 15.87 3.41
C LEU A 53 7.30 15.01 2.14
N SER A 54 6.98 13.73 2.27
CA SER A 54 6.62 12.89 1.12
C SER A 54 5.11 12.84 0.97
N PHE A 55 4.60 13.32 -0.17
CA PHE A 55 3.16 13.41 -0.44
C PHE A 55 2.72 12.35 -1.42
N GLN A 56 1.56 11.76 -1.16
CA GLN A 56 0.94 10.75 -2.01
C GLN A 56 -0.48 11.19 -2.37
N ARG A 57 -0.87 11.06 -3.64
CA ARG A 57 -2.25 11.35 -4.07
C ARG A 57 -3.10 10.08 -4.00
N ILE A 58 -4.34 10.22 -3.52
CA ILE A 58 -5.34 9.15 -3.63
C ILE A 58 -6.10 9.28 -4.98
N PRO A 59 -6.56 8.17 -5.57
CA PRO A 59 -6.47 6.82 -5.01
C PRO A 59 -5.08 6.21 -5.10
N ILE A 60 -4.72 5.39 -4.10
CA ILE A 60 -3.39 4.77 -4.02
C ILE A 60 -3.45 3.42 -3.34
N TYR A 61 -2.52 2.53 -3.68
CA TYR A 61 -2.33 1.26 -2.99
C TYR A 61 -1.28 1.39 -1.90
N ILE A 62 -1.60 0.94 -0.70
CA ILE A 62 -0.63 0.68 0.36
C ILE A 62 -0.29 -0.80 0.32
N ILE A 63 0.96 -1.12 0.00
CA ILE A 63 1.50 -2.48 -0.01
C ILE A 63 2.19 -2.77 1.32
N TRP A 64 1.71 -3.76 2.06
CA TRP A 64 2.36 -4.31 3.25
C TRP A 64 3.34 -5.43 2.84
N ILE A 65 4.62 -5.17 3.06
CA ILE A 65 5.72 -6.07 2.69
C ILE A 65 5.97 -7.06 3.82
N ASN A 66 5.89 -8.36 3.50
CA ASN A 66 6.13 -9.47 4.41
C ASN A 66 5.30 -9.40 5.71
N PRO A 67 3.96 -9.44 5.63
CA PRO A 67 3.06 -9.23 6.77
C PRO A 67 3.22 -10.24 7.91
N LYS A 68 3.81 -11.40 7.65
CA LYS A 68 4.08 -12.44 8.67
C LYS A 68 5.43 -12.26 9.38
N SER A 69 6.18 -11.20 9.08
CA SER A 69 7.48 -10.98 9.71
C SER A 69 7.33 -10.53 11.16
N HIS A 70 8.20 -11.01 12.05
CA HIS A 70 8.34 -10.50 13.42
C HIS A 70 9.09 -9.15 13.48
N LYS A 71 9.54 -8.61 12.35
CA LYS A 71 10.22 -7.31 12.26
C LYS A 71 9.22 -6.17 12.15
N THR A 72 9.71 -4.95 12.31
CA THR A 72 8.94 -3.72 12.06
C THR A 72 8.20 -3.80 10.71
N PRO A 73 6.89 -3.52 10.68
CA PRO A 73 6.11 -3.51 9.44
C PRO A 73 6.73 -2.56 8.41
N ARG A 74 6.73 -2.97 7.15
CA ARG A 74 7.20 -2.16 6.03
C ARG A 74 6.07 -1.95 5.05
N TYR A 75 5.80 -0.69 4.75
CA TYR A 75 4.77 -0.28 3.80
C TYR A 75 5.40 0.41 2.60
N TYR A 76 4.77 0.28 1.44
CA TYR A 76 5.13 0.97 0.22
C TYR A 76 3.86 1.52 -0.42
N PHE A 77 3.94 2.73 -0.96
CA PHE A 77 2.84 3.37 -1.66
C PHE A 77 3.05 3.20 -3.17
N ALA A 78 2.05 2.66 -3.85
CA ALA A 78 2.08 2.43 -5.29
C ALA A 78 0.82 2.99 -5.94
N ASN A 79 0.99 3.73 -7.03
CA ASN A 79 -0.15 4.11 -7.86
C ASN A 79 -0.62 2.93 -8.74
N GLU A 80 -1.76 3.11 -9.41
CA GLU A 80 -2.36 2.09 -10.28
C GLU A 80 -1.41 1.61 -11.38
N HIS A 81 -0.68 2.51 -12.03
CA HIS A 81 0.27 2.16 -13.09
C HIS A 81 1.43 1.29 -12.57
N GLU A 82 1.93 1.56 -11.35
CA GLU A 82 2.92 0.70 -10.71
C GLU A 82 2.33 -0.67 -10.35
N ILE A 83 1.08 -0.73 -9.90
CA ILE A 83 0.38 -1.98 -9.62
C ILE A 83 0.29 -2.84 -10.89
N GLU A 84 -0.26 -2.30 -11.97
CA GLU A 84 -0.42 -2.99 -13.25
C GLU A 84 0.91 -3.48 -13.84
N ARG A 85 1.97 -2.69 -13.66
CA ARG A 85 3.28 -3.00 -14.22
C ARG A 85 4.00 -4.11 -13.48
N TYR A 86 3.94 -4.12 -12.15
CA TYR A 86 4.83 -4.95 -11.33
C TYR A 86 4.13 -6.09 -10.60
N PHE A 87 2.81 -6.04 -10.44
CA PHE A 87 2.09 -6.91 -9.53
C PHE A 87 0.87 -7.57 -10.18
N GLU A 88 0.48 -8.71 -9.62
CA GLU A 88 -0.76 -9.40 -9.94
C GLU A 88 -1.47 -9.75 -8.63
N PHE A 89 -2.77 -9.46 -8.58
CA PHE A 89 -3.61 -9.84 -7.45
C PHE A 89 -3.85 -11.34 -7.47
N LEU A 90 -3.78 -11.95 -6.29
CA LEU A 90 -4.14 -13.36 -6.13
C LEU A 90 -5.59 -13.42 -5.69
N GLU A 91 -6.36 -14.37 -6.24
CA GLU A 91 -7.66 -14.72 -5.68
C GLU A 91 -7.46 -15.21 -4.24
N ASP A 92 -8.32 -14.77 -3.34
CA ASP A 92 -8.33 -15.26 -1.98
C ASP A 92 -8.90 -16.70 -2.00
N GLU A 93 -8.09 -17.68 -1.62
CA GLU A 93 -8.51 -19.07 -1.35
C GLU A 93 -9.44 -19.16 -0.14
#